data_AF-A0A176FDZ4-F1
#
_entry.id   AF-A0A176FDZ4-F1
#
_cell.length_a   1.000
_cell.length_b   1.000
_cell.length_c   1.000
_cell.angle_alpha   90.00
_cell.angle_beta   90.00
_cell.angle_gamma   90.00
#
_symmetry.space_group_name_H-M   'P 1'
#
loop_
_entity.id
_entity.type
_entity.pdbx_description
1 polymer ?
#
loop_
_entity_poly.entity_id
_entity_poly.type
_entity_poly.pdbx_seq_one_letter_code
_entity_poly.pdbx_strand_id
1 'polypeptide(L)'
;LMPQVSKKTGKPIMPKAVNNARDDKVRHSGFWRASFEERRCLIPATSFCEAKGRNPATYYWFGMASKEREARPPFAFAGMWRGFRGEYRGEMVDIETHTMVTSTPNELVRPVHPDRMPVILEPEDYETWLTGTPEEAAKLMRPYPAGKMRIVQKGEGVKEDPVG
;
A
#
# COMPACT_ATOMS: atom_id res chain seq x y z
N LEU A 1 13.02 -2.78 1.92
CA LEU A 1 13.53 -2.96 3.30
C LEU A 1 14.40 -1.77 3.71
N MET A 2 14.36 -1.37 4.98
CA MET A 2 15.20 -0.29 5.53
C MET A 2 16.33 -0.90 6.39
N PRO A 3 17.61 -0.69 6.03
CA PRO A 3 18.74 -1.11 6.85
C PRO A 3 18.63 -0.54 8.28
N GLN A 4 18.98 -1.34 9.27
CA GLN A 4 18.96 -0.93 10.67
C GLN A 4 20.22 -1.39 11.40
N VAL A 5 20.60 -0.63 12.42
CA VAL A 5 21.68 -0.97 13.35
C VAL A 5 21.18 -0.90 14.79
N SER A 6 21.76 -1.73 15.65
CA SER A 6 21.52 -1.69 17.09
C SER A 6 22.09 -0.41 17.68
N LYS A 7 21.25 0.37 18.39
CA LYS A 7 21.72 1.57 19.12
C LYS A 7 22.74 1.24 20.22
N LYS A 8 22.72 0.02 20.75
CA LYS A 8 23.62 -0.42 21.84
C LYS A 8 24.97 -0.90 21.32
N THR A 9 24.98 -1.63 20.20
CA THR A 9 26.19 -2.33 19.73
C THR A 9 26.72 -1.80 18.40
N GLY A 10 25.99 -0.93 17.70
CA GLY A 10 26.33 -0.43 16.37
C GLY A 10 26.25 -1.48 15.25
N LYS A 11 26.00 -2.75 15.59
CA LYS A 11 25.96 -3.86 14.63
C LYS A 11 24.66 -3.86 13.83
N PRO A 12 24.67 -4.32 12.57
CA PRO A 12 23.45 -4.55 11.80
C PRO A 12 22.43 -5.41 12.56
N ILE A 13 21.15 -5.08 12.38
CA ILE A 13 20.02 -5.88 12.86
C ILE A 13 19.05 -6.12 11.71
N MET A 14 18.05 -6.98 11.93
CA MET A 14 17.04 -7.28 10.92
C MET A 14 16.47 -5.98 10.32
N PRO A 15 16.56 -5.81 8.99
CA PRO A 15 16.09 -4.59 8.36
C PRO A 15 14.57 -4.48 8.50
N LYS A 16 14.08 -3.26 8.64
CA LYS A 16 12.66 -2.99 8.85
C LYS A 16 11.91 -3.09 7.52
N ALA A 17 10.81 -3.86 7.51
CA ALA A 17 9.82 -3.80 6.43
C ALA A 17 9.09 -2.46 6.49
N VAL A 18 9.08 -1.74 5.36
CA VAL A 18 8.33 -0.49 5.19
C VAL A 18 7.33 -0.76 4.08
N ASN A 19 6.11 -1.12 4.47
CA ASN A 19 5.03 -1.53 3.59
C ASN A 19 4.25 -0.35 2.99
N ASN A 20 4.23 0.79 3.69
CA ASN A 20 3.48 1.98 3.33
C ASN A 20 4.41 3.22 3.21
N ALA A 21 4.28 3.94 2.11
CA ALA A 21 4.85 5.26 1.89
C ALA A 21 3.73 6.30 1.91
N ARG A 22 3.96 7.44 2.57
CA ARG A 22 2.94 8.47 2.67
C ARG A 22 3.02 9.46 1.49
N ASP A 23 1.90 9.68 0.80
CA ASP A 23 1.73 10.71 -0.24
C ASP A 23 2.35 12.06 0.12
N ASP A 24 2.10 12.54 1.33
CA ASP A 24 2.56 13.83 1.87
C ASP A 24 4.08 13.92 2.08
N LYS A 25 4.80 12.79 2.03
CA LYS A 25 6.24 12.72 2.29
C LYS A 25 7.03 12.12 1.14
N VAL A 26 6.40 11.35 0.26
CA VAL A 26 7.12 10.50 -0.69
C VAL A 26 8.04 11.28 -1.61
N ARG A 27 7.62 12.47 -2.04
CA ARG A 27 8.36 13.37 -2.95
C ARG A 27 9.59 14.02 -2.32
N HIS A 28 9.65 14.12 -0.99
CA HIS A 28 10.72 14.80 -0.27
C HIS A 28 11.51 13.87 0.67
N SER A 29 11.05 12.63 0.81
CA SER A 29 11.70 11.61 1.62
C SER A 29 13.03 11.20 1.01
N GLY A 30 14.12 11.35 1.76
CA GLY A 30 15.43 10.80 1.35
C GLY A 30 15.41 9.29 1.11
N PHE A 31 14.44 8.57 1.69
CA PHE A 31 14.29 7.13 1.51
C PHE A 31 13.46 6.73 0.28
N TRP A 32 12.48 7.55 -0.12
CA TRP A 32 11.51 7.19 -1.16
C TRP A 32 11.53 8.06 -2.42
N ARG A 33 12.10 9.27 -2.37
CA ARG A 33 12.06 10.22 -3.50
C ARG A 33 12.53 9.60 -4.81
N ALA A 34 13.72 8.99 -4.81
CA ALA A 34 14.26 8.37 -6.02
C ALA A 34 13.42 7.19 -6.53
N SER A 35 12.67 6.52 -5.64
CA SER A 35 11.75 5.44 -6.07
C SER A 35 10.44 6.01 -6.63
N PHE A 36 9.98 7.14 -6.11
CA PHE A 36 8.83 7.84 -6.66
C PHE A 36 9.11 8.44 -8.04
N GLU A 37 10.32 8.94 -8.25
CA GLU A 37 10.75 9.54 -9.52
C GLU A 37 10.95 8.45 -10.60
N GLU A 38 11.59 7.33 -10.25
CA GLU A 38 12.13 6.41 -11.28
C GLU A 38 11.61 4.96 -11.17
N ARG A 39 10.94 4.58 -10.07
CA ARG A 39 10.64 3.17 -9.76
C ARG A 39 9.23 3.01 -9.20
N ARG A 40 8.25 3.56 -9.91
CA ARG A 40 6.83 3.32 -9.65
C ARG A 40 6.42 1.97 -10.24
N CYS A 41 5.46 1.32 -9.61
CA CYS A 41 4.89 0.05 -10.05
C CYS A 41 3.40 -0.02 -9.70
N LEU A 42 2.70 -0.99 -10.29
CA LEU A 42 1.34 -1.35 -9.91
C LEU A 42 1.38 -2.55 -8.97
N ILE A 43 0.63 -2.50 -7.87
CA ILE A 43 0.47 -3.64 -6.96
C ILE A 43 -0.96 -4.15 -7.14
N PRO A 44 -1.17 -5.25 -7.90
CA PRO A 44 -2.49 -5.76 -8.17
C PRO A 44 -3.11 -6.40 -6.92
N ALA A 45 -4.42 -6.22 -6.75
CA ALA A 45 -5.21 -6.82 -5.69
C ALA A 45 -6.67 -6.99 -6.12
N THR A 46 -7.41 -7.79 -5.37
CA THR A 46 -8.85 -8.06 -5.50
C THR A 46 -9.64 -7.51 -4.31
N SER A 47 -8.98 -7.39 -3.16
CA SER A 47 -9.47 -6.70 -1.97
C SER A 47 -8.30 -6.27 -1.06
N PHE A 48 -8.56 -5.39 -0.08
CA PHE A 48 -7.64 -5.10 1.02
C PHE A 48 -8.36 -5.01 2.35
N CYS A 49 -7.62 -5.23 3.44
CA CYS A 49 -8.16 -5.30 4.78
C CYS A 49 -7.69 -4.13 5.65
N GLU A 50 -8.60 -3.58 6.44
CA GLU A 50 -8.30 -2.71 7.58
C GLU A 50 -8.99 -3.22 8.85
N ALA A 51 -8.36 -2.98 9.99
CA ALA A 51 -8.89 -3.41 11.29
C ALA A 51 -9.43 -2.23 12.10
N LYS A 52 -10.63 -2.40 12.66
CA LYS A 52 -11.25 -1.45 13.58
C LYS A 52 -11.23 -1.99 15.01
N GLY A 53 -10.79 -1.16 15.96
CA GLY A 53 -10.64 -1.57 17.35
C GLY A 53 -9.38 -2.41 17.58
N ARG A 54 -9.17 -2.88 18.81
CA ARG A 54 -7.95 -3.63 19.16
C ARG A 54 -8.18 -4.96 19.89
N ASN A 55 -9.35 -5.21 20.52
CA ASN A 55 -9.63 -6.46 21.26
C ASN A 55 -11.14 -6.65 21.53
N PRO A 56 -11.85 -7.53 20.80
CA PRO A 56 -11.44 -8.04 19.49
C PRO A 56 -11.41 -6.91 18.45
N ALA A 57 -10.56 -7.05 17.45
CA ALA A 57 -10.63 -6.19 16.28
C ALA A 57 -11.65 -6.75 15.28
N THR A 58 -12.45 -5.87 14.69
CA THR A 58 -13.29 -6.22 13.54
C THR A 58 -12.50 -5.92 12.26
N TYR A 59 -12.34 -6.93 11.41
CA TYR A 59 -11.68 -6.80 10.12
C TYR A 59 -12.70 -6.42 9.05
N TYR A 60 -12.34 -5.47 8.20
CA TYR A 60 -13.14 -5.00 7.08
C TYR A 60 -12.35 -5.17 5.80
N TRP A 61 -12.88 -5.96 4.88
CA TRP A 61 -12.34 -6.15 3.55
C TRP A 61 -13.05 -5.24 2.57
N PHE A 62 -12.29 -4.45 1.84
CA PHE A 62 -12.74 -3.49 0.84
C PHE A 62 -12.37 -4.01 -0.54
N GLY A 63 -13.30 -3.87 -1.49
CA GLY A 63 -13.08 -4.21 -2.90
C GLY A 63 -13.85 -3.26 -3.81
N MET A 64 -13.76 -3.50 -5.12
CA MET A 64 -14.42 -2.65 -6.11
C MET A 64 -15.92 -2.89 -6.16
N ALA A 65 -16.68 -1.81 -6.37
CA ALA A 65 -18.10 -1.91 -6.64
C ALA A 65 -18.32 -2.66 -7.95
N SER A 66 -19.23 -3.63 -7.93
CA SER A 66 -19.63 -4.42 -9.10
C SER A 66 -21.13 -4.67 -9.06
N LYS A 67 -21.74 -4.85 -10.23
CA LYS A 67 -23.14 -5.28 -10.35
C LYS A 67 -23.34 -6.69 -9.77
N GLU A 68 -22.31 -7.52 -9.86
CA GLU A 68 -22.29 -8.86 -9.31
C GLU A 68 -21.74 -8.83 -7.89
N ARG A 69 -22.56 -9.21 -6.91
CA ARG A 69 -22.21 -9.12 -5.48
C ARG A 69 -20.99 -9.95 -5.10
N GLU A 70 -20.81 -11.11 -5.73
CA GLU A 70 -19.69 -12.00 -5.44
C GLU A 70 -18.41 -11.65 -6.22
N ALA A 71 -18.52 -10.86 -7.30
CA ALA A 71 -17.38 -10.51 -8.13
C ALA A 71 -16.30 -9.75 -7.33
N ARG A 72 -15.04 -10.09 -7.59
CA ARG A 72 -13.85 -9.39 -7.08
C ARG A 72 -13.06 -8.80 -8.25
N PRO A 73 -13.53 -7.72 -8.90
CA PRO A 73 -12.79 -7.12 -10.00
C PRO A 73 -11.38 -6.73 -9.52
N PRO A 74 -10.32 -7.09 -10.27
CA PRO A 74 -8.98 -6.69 -9.91
C PRO A 74 -8.82 -5.18 -10.06
N PHE A 75 -7.96 -4.61 -9.22
CA PHE A 75 -7.55 -3.22 -9.26
C PHE A 75 -6.07 -3.14 -8.87
N ALA A 76 -5.47 -1.96 -8.99
CA ALA A 76 -4.08 -1.75 -8.60
C ALA A 76 -3.91 -0.63 -7.58
N PHE A 77 -3.04 -0.87 -6.60
CA PHE A 77 -2.49 0.21 -5.80
C PHE A 77 -1.35 0.91 -6.52
N ALA A 78 -1.21 2.20 -6.27
CA ALA A 78 -0.01 2.95 -6.57
C ALA A 78 1.16 2.41 -5.72
N GLY A 79 2.06 1.69 -6.36
CA GLY A 79 3.24 1.11 -5.73
C GLY A 79 4.53 1.81 -6.12
N MET A 80 5.56 1.57 -5.32
CA MET A 80 6.95 1.86 -5.70
C MET A 80 7.82 0.68 -5.29
N TRP A 81 8.96 0.55 -5.96
CA TRP A 81 9.92 -0.49 -5.65
C TRP A 81 11.35 0.05 -5.45
N ARG A 82 12.16 -0.78 -4.81
CA ARG A 82 13.60 -0.54 -4.59
C ARG A 82 14.33 -1.84 -4.37
N GLY A 83 15.57 -1.89 -4.83
CA GLY A 83 16.52 -2.92 -4.44
C GLY A 83 16.88 -2.83 -2.95
N PHE A 84 17.17 -3.99 -2.38
CA PHE A 84 17.79 -4.17 -1.08
C PHE A 84 18.89 -5.22 -1.21
N ARG A 85 20.12 -4.81 -0.92
CA ARG A 85 21.27 -5.69 -0.82
C ARG A 85 21.82 -5.62 0.60
N GLY A 86 21.85 -6.75 1.29
CA GLY A 86 22.29 -6.82 2.68
C GLY A 86 21.86 -8.09 3.37
N GLU A 87 22.12 -8.18 4.67
CA GLU A 87 21.71 -9.33 5.47
C GLU A 87 20.20 -9.27 5.78
N TYR A 88 19.49 -10.35 5.49
CA TYR A 88 18.08 -10.55 5.83
C TYR A 88 17.89 -11.96 6.37
N ARG A 89 17.37 -12.08 7.60
CA ARG A 89 17.15 -13.37 8.30
C ARG A 89 18.40 -14.26 8.35
N GLY A 90 19.59 -13.66 8.48
CA GLY A 90 20.87 -14.37 8.58
C GLY A 90 21.53 -14.71 7.23
N GLU A 91 20.92 -14.32 6.11
CA GLU A 91 21.44 -14.57 4.76
C GLU A 91 21.73 -13.26 4.04
N MET A 92 22.81 -13.22 3.26
CA MET A 92 23.06 -12.10 2.36
C MET A 92 22.12 -12.23 1.15
N VAL A 93 21.25 -11.24 0.98
CA VAL A 93 20.27 -11.19 -0.10
C VAL A 93 20.52 -9.99 -0.99
N ASP A 94 20.13 -10.12 -2.26
CA ASP A 94 20.00 -9.04 -3.23
C ASP A 94 18.60 -9.18 -3.85
N ILE A 95 17.64 -8.41 -3.34
CA ILE A 95 16.22 -8.58 -3.65
C ILE A 95 15.55 -7.25 -3.97
N GLU A 96 14.52 -7.31 -4.80
CA GLU A 96 13.61 -6.20 -5.00
C GLU A 96 12.50 -6.24 -3.95
N THR A 97 12.16 -5.06 -3.43
CA THR A 97 11.10 -4.90 -2.45
C THR A 97 10.19 -3.77 -2.87
N HIS A 98 8.90 -3.89 -2.55
CA HIS A 98 7.92 -2.87 -2.89
C HIS A 98 7.27 -2.26 -1.64
N THR A 99 6.60 -1.14 -1.84
CA THR A 99 5.75 -0.45 -0.86
C THR A 99 4.52 0.07 -1.59
N MET A 100 3.39 0.14 -0.90
CA MET A 100 2.21 0.87 -1.38
C MET A 100 2.33 2.34 -0.99
N VAL A 101 1.83 3.23 -1.85
CA VAL A 101 1.55 4.61 -1.49
C VAL A 101 0.21 4.66 -0.78
N THR A 102 0.13 5.46 0.28
CA THR A 102 -1.10 5.72 1.03
C THR A 102 -1.46 7.19 0.91
N SER A 103 -2.74 7.52 1.03
CA SER A 103 -3.28 8.87 1.12
C SER A 103 -4.22 8.99 2.32
N THR A 104 -4.91 10.12 2.47
CA THR A 104 -6.02 10.24 3.44
C THR A 104 -7.18 9.30 3.07
N PRO A 105 -7.96 8.81 4.05
CA PRO A 105 -9.07 7.91 3.75
C PRO A 105 -10.27 8.66 3.15
N ASN A 106 -10.99 7.98 2.25
CA ASN A 106 -12.31 8.41 1.78
C ASN A 106 -13.41 8.11 2.82
N GLU A 107 -14.64 8.51 2.54
CA GLU A 107 -15.77 8.35 3.49
C GLU A 107 -16.17 6.90 3.79
N LEU A 108 -15.78 5.94 2.94
CA LEU A 108 -16.02 4.51 3.19
C LEU A 108 -14.99 3.92 4.15
N VAL A 109 -13.71 4.28 3.99
CA VAL A 109 -12.59 3.74 4.78
C VAL A 109 -12.40 4.49 6.11
N ARG A 110 -12.64 5.80 6.14
CA ARG A 110 -12.42 6.68 7.30
C ARG A 110 -13.07 6.16 8.60
N PRO A 111 -14.31 5.61 8.61
CA PRO A 111 -14.93 5.06 9.81
C PRO A 111 -14.26 3.79 10.38
N VAL A 112 -13.39 3.15 9.60
CA VAL A 112 -12.63 1.94 9.95
C VAL A 112 -11.19 2.31 10.28
N HIS A 113 -10.51 3.03 9.38
CA HIS A 113 -9.14 3.49 9.56
C HIS A 113 -9.04 5.00 9.25
N PRO A 114 -8.98 5.87 10.28
CA PRO A 114 -9.14 7.31 10.11
C PRO A 114 -7.89 8.05 9.62
N ASP A 115 -6.71 7.42 9.70
CA ASP A 115 -5.45 8.08 9.32
C ASP A 115 -5.15 7.95 7.84
N ARG A 116 -5.25 6.73 7.27
CA ARG A 116 -4.75 6.43 5.92
C ARG A 116 -5.63 5.44 5.15
N MET A 117 -5.52 5.48 3.82
CA MET A 117 -5.90 4.36 2.95
C MET A 117 -4.84 4.17 1.88
N PRO A 118 -4.71 2.97 1.28
CA PRO A 118 -3.91 2.80 0.06
C PRO A 118 -4.43 3.69 -1.07
N VAL A 119 -3.52 4.23 -1.89
CA VAL A 119 -3.88 4.91 -3.14
C VAL A 119 -4.23 3.83 -4.16
N ILE A 120 -5.48 3.80 -4.59
CA ILE A 120 -5.97 2.94 -5.67
C ILE A 120 -6.00 3.78 -6.95
N LEU A 121 -5.53 3.20 -8.05
CA LEU A 121 -5.49 3.85 -9.36
C LEU A 121 -6.66 3.39 -10.21
N GLU A 122 -7.22 4.30 -11.00
CA GLU A 122 -8.13 3.92 -12.08
C GLU A 122 -7.34 3.28 -13.22
N PRO A 123 -7.92 2.34 -14.00
CA PRO A 123 -7.23 1.72 -15.13
C PRO A 123 -6.65 2.72 -16.13
N GLU A 124 -7.33 3.84 -16.35
CA GLU A 124 -6.90 4.90 -17.28
C GLU A 124 -5.66 5.67 -16.75
N ASP A 125 -5.41 5.63 -15.45
CA ASP A 125 -4.30 6.32 -14.79
C ASP A 125 -3.03 5.45 -14.67
N TYR A 126 -3.09 4.16 -15.04
CA TYR A 126 -1.99 3.21 -14.89
C TYR A 126 -0.72 3.64 -15.65
N GLU A 127 -0.87 4.03 -16.91
CA GLU A 127 0.27 4.46 -17.72
C GLU A 127 0.90 5.73 -17.15
N THR A 128 0.07 6.73 -16.79
CA THR A 128 0.53 7.96 -16.14
C THR A 128 1.29 7.67 -14.85
N TRP A 129 0.83 6.71 -14.05
CA TRP A 129 1.55 6.28 -12.85
C TRP A 129 2.87 5.59 -13.18
N LEU A 130 2.95 4.75 -14.20
CA LEU A 130 4.16 4.01 -14.52
C LEU A 130 5.21 4.90 -15.18
N THR A 131 4.82 5.72 -16.16
CA THR A 131 5.76 6.37 -17.08
C THR A 131 5.65 7.90 -17.13
N GLY A 132 4.60 8.48 -16.52
CA GLY A 132 4.40 9.92 -16.49
C GLY A 132 5.48 10.69 -15.71
N THR A 133 5.46 12.01 -15.77
CA THR A 133 6.35 12.84 -14.95
C THR A 133 6.04 12.67 -13.45
N PRO A 134 7.00 12.93 -12.54
CA PRO A 134 6.73 12.96 -11.10
C PRO A 134 5.55 13.87 -10.72
N GLU A 135 5.37 14.98 -11.44
CA GLU A 135 4.28 15.93 -11.27
C GLU A 135 2.92 15.35 -11.66
N GLU A 136 2.86 14.61 -12.76
CA GLU A 136 1.63 13.93 -13.20
C GLU A 136 1.26 12.79 -12.25
N ALA A 137 2.22 11.93 -11.89
CA ALA A 137 2.00 10.85 -10.94
C ALA A 137 1.58 11.36 -9.56
N ALA A 138 2.10 12.51 -9.12
CA ALA A 138 1.73 13.10 -7.84
C ALA A 138 0.25 13.49 -7.76
N LYS A 139 -0.36 13.88 -8.88
CA LYS A 139 -1.80 14.22 -8.93
C LYS A 139 -2.69 12.99 -8.71
N LEU A 140 -2.17 11.78 -8.94
CA LEU A 140 -2.87 10.52 -8.76
C LEU A 140 -2.88 10.04 -7.30
N MET A 141 -2.03 10.58 -6.44
CA MET A 141 -1.94 10.22 -5.02
C MET A 141 -3.08 10.84 -4.19
N ARG A 142 -4.31 10.45 -4.48
CA ARG A 142 -5.55 10.96 -3.86
C ARG A 142 -6.43 9.82 -3.36
N PRO A 143 -7.39 10.07 -2.46
CA PRO A 143 -8.33 9.03 -2.02
C PRO A 143 -9.19 8.57 -3.20
N TYR A 144 -9.35 7.25 -3.35
CA TYR A 144 -10.20 6.69 -4.40
C TYR A 144 -11.69 6.99 -4.11
N PRO A 145 -12.56 7.18 -5.13
CA PRO A 145 -13.97 7.51 -4.89
C PRO A 145 -14.70 6.43 -4.08
N ALA A 146 -15.26 6.82 -2.93
CA ALA A 146 -15.96 5.89 -2.04
C ALA A 146 -17.11 5.13 -2.73
N GLY A 147 -17.85 5.79 -3.63
CA GLY A 147 -18.95 5.18 -4.38
C GLY A 147 -18.54 4.12 -5.42
N LYS A 148 -17.23 4.02 -5.73
CA LYS A 148 -16.65 2.97 -6.59
C LYS A 148 -16.12 1.78 -5.79
N MET A 149 -16.28 1.80 -4.47
CA MET A 149 -15.81 0.77 -3.55
C MET A 149 -16.98 0.20 -2.76
N ARG A 150 -16.75 -0.96 -2.14
CA ARG A 150 -17.68 -1.57 -1.20
C ARG A 150 -16.94 -2.39 -0.16
N ILE A 151 -17.59 -2.63 0.98
CA ILE A 151 -17.16 -3.66 1.93
C ILE A 151 -17.60 -5.01 1.36
N VAL A 152 -16.65 -5.89 1.06
CA VAL A 152 -16.90 -7.22 0.49
C VAL A 152 -17.05 -8.29 1.57
N GLN A 153 -16.39 -8.10 2.71
CA GLN A 153 -16.47 -8.99 3.86
C GLN A 153 -16.16 -8.21 5.15
N LYS A 154 -16.77 -8.58 6.27
CA LYS A 154 -16.41 -8.04 7.59
C LYS A 154 -16.69 -9.03 8.71
N GLY A 155 -15.91 -8.97 9.78
CA GLY A 155 -16.16 -9.75 10.99
C GLY A 155 -14.99 -9.79 11.96
N GLU A 156 -15.24 -10.29 13.16
CA GLU A 156 -14.18 -10.62 14.11
C GLU A 156 -13.45 -11.89 13.66
N GLY A 157 -12.12 -11.90 13.77
CA GLY A 157 -11.31 -13.04 13.34
C GLY A 157 -11.24 -13.28 11.83
N VAL A 158 -11.92 -12.48 11.01
CA VAL A 158 -11.93 -12.57 9.54
C VAL A 158 -10.66 -11.95 8.94
N LYS A 159 -9.54 -12.63 9.15
CA LYS A 159 -8.20 -12.15 8.76
C LYS A 159 -7.81 -12.46 7.31
N GLU A 160 -8.69 -13.10 6.55
CA GLU A 160 -8.47 -13.52 5.15
C GLU A 160 -9.77 -13.34 4.33
N ASP A 161 -9.64 -13.04 3.04
CA ASP A 161 -10.73 -13.04 2.04
C ASP A 161 -10.50 -14.23 1.09
N PRO A 162 -11.17 -15.38 1.31
CA PRO A 162 -10.90 -16.61 0.55
C PRO A 162 -11.38 -16.56 -0.91
N VAL A 163 -12.12 -15.53 -1.29
CA VAL A 163 -12.61 -15.30 -2.66
C VAL A 163 -11.61 -14.48 -3.48
N GLY A 164 -10.70 -13.76 -2.81
CA GLY A 164 -9.76 -12.81 -3.39
C GLY A 164 -8.43 -13.38 -3.82
#